data_AF-A0A7X5N3W2-F1
#
_entry.id   AF-A0A7X5N3W2-F1
#
_cell.length_a   1.000
_cell.length_b   1.000
_cell.length_c   1.000
_cell.angle_alpha   90.00
_cell.angle_beta   90.00
_cell.angle_gamma   90.00
#
_symmetry.space_group_name_H-M   'P 1'
#
loop_
_entity.id
_entity.type
_entity.pdbx_description
1 polymer ?
#
loop_
_entity_poly.entity_id
_entity_poly.type
_entity_poly.pdbx_seq_one_letter_code
_entity_poly.pdbx_strand_id
1 'polypeptide(L)'
;PDVELRHQCGEKLRAEAEAAYAQAGVNASVEPFIADMAAAYAWADLVVCRAGASTLAELCAAGIGSVLVPFAAAVDDHQTRNAEYLVGADAAVLLKQDDTLAARLQQVLQTLLADP
;
A
#
# COMPACT_ATOMS: atom_id res chain seq x y z
N PRO A 1 7.74 -14.41 -9.86
CA PRO A 1 7.63 -13.18 -10.70
C PRO A 1 8.69 -12.16 -10.26
N ASP A 2 9.25 -11.40 -11.20
CA ASP A 2 10.02 -10.21 -10.86
C ASP A 2 9.03 -9.13 -10.38
N VAL A 3 9.33 -8.49 -9.25
CA VAL A 3 8.48 -7.45 -8.66
C VAL A 3 9.16 -6.11 -8.85
N GLU A 4 8.47 -5.17 -9.49
CA GLU A 4 8.87 -3.78 -9.55
C GLU A 4 8.20 -3.00 -8.41
N LEU A 5 8.93 -2.07 -7.78
CA LEU A 5 8.43 -1.36 -6.61
C LEU A 5 8.54 0.16 -6.79
N ARG A 6 7.43 0.84 -6.54
CA ARG A 6 7.35 2.30 -6.43
C ARG A 6 6.87 2.67 -5.03
N HIS A 7 7.56 3.61 -4.38
CA HIS A 7 7.25 4.04 -3.02
C HIS A 7 7.22 5.56 -2.93
N GLN A 8 6.02 6.11 -2.69
CA GLN A 8 5.86 7.47 -2.24
C GLN A 8 6.06 7.59 -0.72
N CYS A 9 7.19 8.14 -0.29
CA CYS A 9 7.61 8.15 1.11
C CYS A 9 7.35 9.47 1.84
N GLY A 10 7.11 10.57 1.10
CA GLY A 10 7.08 11.92 1.64
C GLY A 10 8.48 12.54 1.74
N GLU A 11 8.58 13.85 1.53
CA GLU A 11 9.84 14.60 1.44
C GLU A 11 10.82 14.31 2.59
N LYS A 12 10.30 14.26 3.83
CA LYS A 12 11.13 14.09 5.03
C LYS A 12 11.74 12.69 5.17
N LEU A 13 11.14 11.68 4.55
CA LEU A 13 11.53 10.27 4.72
C LEU A 13 12.27 9.71 3.51
N ARG A 14 12.47 10.50 2.46
CA ARG A 14 13.09 10.04 1.21
C ARG A 14 14.46 9.39 1.41
N ALA A 15 15.38 10.08 2.09
CA ALA A 15 16.72 9.58 2.32
C ALA A 15 16.73 8.29 3.18
N GLU A 16 15.83 8.22 4.16
CA GLU A 16 15.67 7.02 5.00
C GLU A 16 15.14 5.83 4.20
N ALA A 17 14.11 6.06 3.37
CA ALA A 17 13.53 5.03 2.52
C ALA A 17 14.52 4.50 1.47
N GLU A 18 15.27 5.38 0.79
CA GLU A 18 16.31 4.99 -0.16
C GLU A 18 17.41 4.15 0.51
N ALA A 19 17.86 4.55 1.70
CA ALA A 19 18.85 3.81 2.47
C ALA A 19 18.33 2.42 2.91
N ALA A 20 17.06 2.34 3.34
CA ALA A 20 16.44 1.09 3.75
C ALA A 20 16.36 0.07 2.59
N TYR A 21 15.94 0.51 1.40
CA TYR A 21 15.94 -0.36 0.21
C TYR A 21 17.34 -0.79 -0.21
N ALA A 22 18.32 0.12 -0.18
CA ALA A 22 19.71 -0.21 -0.50
C ALA A 22 20.30 -1.24 0.48
N GLN A 23 20.05 -1.08 1.78
CA GLN A 23 20.48 -2.03 2.80
C GLN A 23 19.81 -3.40 2.63
N ALA A 24 18.55 -3.43 2.20
CA ALA A 24 17.82 -4.66 1.91
C ALA A 24 18.21 -5.32 0.57
N GLY A 25 18.99 -4.64 -0.28
CA GLY A 25 19.33 -5.11 -1.64
C GLY A 25 18.13 -5.16 -2.58
N VAL A 26 17.11 -4.33 -2.33
CA VAL A 26 15.86 -4.28 -3.10
C VAL A 26 15.89 -3.07 -4.02
N ASN A 27 15.65 -3.27 -5.31
CA ASN A 27 15.51 -2.17 -6.26
C ASN A 27 14.11 -1.57 -6.17
N ALA A 28 14.02 -0.27 -5.84
CA ALA A 28 12.77 0.45 -5.70
C ALA A 28 12.91 1.88 -6.24
N SER A 29 11.89 2.35 -6.95
CA SER A 29 11.75 3.78 -7.26
C SER A 29 11.14 4.49 -6.06
N VAL A 30 11.93 5.35 -5.41
CA VAL A 30 11.50 6.13 -4.24
C VAL A 30 11.28 7.57 -4.65
N GLU A 31 10.09 8.09 -4.40
CA GLU A 31 9.72 9.47 -4.70
C GLU A 31 9.07 10.14 -3.48
N PRO A 32 9.31 11.44 -3.25
CA PRO A 32 8.69 12.14 -2.13
C PRO A 32 7.20 12.38 -2.37
N PHE A 33 6.81 12.57 -3.63
CA PHE A 33 5.44 12.83 -4.05
C PHE A 33 5.22 12.33 -5.47
N ILE A 34 4.14 11.57 -5.68
CA ILE A 34 3.71 11.14 -7.02
C ILE A 34 2.83 12.24 -7.61
N ALA A 35 3.35 12.93 -8.62
CA ALA A 35 2.62 14.01 -9.29
C ALA A 35 1.49 13.49 -10.20
N ASP A 36 1.72 12.33 -10.84
CA ASP A 36 0.75 11.69 -11.73
C ASP A 36 0.26 10.38 -11.10
N MET A 37 -0.72 10.50 -10.21
CA MET A 37 -1.34 9.35 -9.56
C MET A 37 -2.08 8.45 -10.54
N ALA A 38 -2.64 9.00 -11.62
CA ALA A 38 -3.33 8.20 -12.63
C ALA A 38 -2.35 7.26 -13.34
N ALA A 39 -1.17 7.76 -13.73
CA ALA A 39 -0.10 6.92 -14.29
C ALA A 39 0.44 5.91 -13.27
N ALA A 40 0.57 6.29 -12.00
CA ALA A 40 1.00 5.36 -10.95
C ALA A 40 0.01 4.22 -10.74
N TYR A 41 -1.30 4.51 -10.73
CA TYR A 41 -2.34 3.50 -10.67
C TYR A 41 -2.37 2.63 -11.92
N ALA A 42 -2.31 3.21 -13.12
CA ALA A 42 -2.28 2.43 -14.35
C ALA A 42 -1.07 1.48 -14.47
N TRP A 43 0.02 1.78 -13.77
CA TRP A 43 1.22 0.93 -13.70
C TRP A 43 1.10 -0.18 -12.64
N ALA A 44 0.31 0.02 -11.58
CA ALA A 44 0.31 -0.87 -10.42
C ALA A 44 -0.65 -2.05 -10.57
N ASP A 45 -0.16 -3.27 -10.34
CA ASP A 45 -1.01 -4.46 -10.16
C ASP A 45 -1.62 -4.54 -8.75
N LEU A 46 -0.92 -3.97 -7.76
CA LEU A 46 -1.32 -3.98 -6.34
C LEU A 46 -0.88 -2.69 -5.66
N VAL A 47 -1.72 -2.15 -4.78
CA VAL A 47 -1.39 -0.95 -3.97
C VAL A 47 -1.40 -1.26 -2.49
N VAL A 48 -0.32 -0.90 -1.78
CA VAL A 48 -0.26 -0.93 -0.30
C VAL A 48 -0.39 0.50 0.23
N CYS A 49 -1.47 0.82 0.95
CA CYS A 49 -1.74 2.21 1.33
C CYS A 49 -2.62 2.37 2.59
N ARG A 50 -2.86 3.62 2.98
CA ARG A 50 -3.84 3.98 4.02
C ARG A 50 -5.27 3.88 3.49
N ALA A 51 -6.23 3.66 4.38
CA ALA A 51 -7.65 3.53 4.03
C ALA A 51 -8.42 4.86 4.14
N GLY A 52 -7.86 5.92 3.55
CA GLY A 52 -8.55 7.22 3.44
C GLY A 52 -9.69 7.15 2.43
N ALA A 53 -10.78 7.91 2.66
CA ALA A 53 -11.96 7.85 1.80
C ALA A 53 -11.66 8.17 0.32
N SER A 54 -10.85 9.21 0.06
CA SER A 54 -10.42 9.56 -1.31
C SER A 54 -9.58 8.45 -1.94
N THR A 55 -8.65 7.86 -1.17
CA THR A 55 -7.81 6.76 -1.65
C THR A 55 -8.65 5.55 -2.06
N LEU A 56 -9.67 5.20 -1.28
CA LEU A 56 -10.57 4.10 -1.66
C LEU A 56 -11.37 4.41 -2.92
N ALA A 57 -11.87 5.64 -3.06
CA ALA A 57 -12.58 6.05 -4.27
C ALA A 57 -11.68 5.95 -5.51
N GLU A 58 -10.41 6.34 -5.39
CA GLU A 58 -9.41 6.22 -6.44
C GLU A 58 -9.11 4.76 -6.80
N LEU A 59 -8.89 3.89 -5.79
CA LEU A 59 -8.67 2.46 -6.02
C LEU A 59 -9.86 1.78 -6.71
N CYS A 60 -11.09 2.10 -6.28
CA CYS A 60 -12.30 1.59 -6.93
C CYS A 60 -12.43 2.10 -8.36
N ALA A 61 -12.10 3.37 -8.62
CA ALA A 61 -12.15 3.94 -9.97
C ALA A 61 -11.08 3.36 -10.90
N ALA A 62 -9.89 3.08 -10.36
CA ALA A 62 -8.79 2.47 -11.10
C ALA A 62 -8.95 0.95 -11.27
N GLY A 63 -9.75 0.30 -10.40
CA GLY A 63 -9.97 -1.15 -10.44
C GLY A 63 -8.79 -1.97 -9.96
N ILE A 64 -8.05 -1.48 -8.96
CA ILE A 64 -6.80 -2.09 -8.49
C ILE A 64 -6.99 -2.72 -7.11
N GLY A 65 -6.55 -3.96 -6.95
CA GLY A 65 -6.51 -4.66 -5.67
C GLY A 65 -5.59 -3.96 -4.67
N SER A 66 -5.88 -4.05 -3.37
CA SER A 66 -5.08 -3.32 -2.38
C SER A 66 -4.83 -4.07 -1.08
N VAL A 67 -3.72 -3.74 -0.43
CA VAL A 67 -3.48 -4.05 0.99
C VAL A 67 -3.63 -2.76 1.77
N LEU A 68 -4.67 -2.68 2.59
CA LEU A 68 -5.03 -1.48 3.34
C LEU A 68 -4.48 -1.56 4.76
N VAL A 69 -3.77 -0.51 5.15
CA VAL A 69 -3.20 -0.34 6.50
C VAL A 69 -3.79 0.92 7.13
N PRO A 70 -4.98 0.87 7.78
CA PRO A 70 -5.59 2.01 8.42
C PRO A 70 -4.66 2.71 9.42
N PHE A 71 -4.79 4.04 9.52
CA PHE A 71 -4.07 4.80 10.52
C PHE A 71 -4.61 4.53 11.93
N ALA A 72 -3.81 3.87 12.77
CA ALA A 72 -4.24 3.36 14.08
C ALA A 72 -4.67 4.45 15.09
N ALA A 73 -4.24 5.70 14.90
CA ALA A 73 -4.57 6.81 15.81
C ALA A 73 -5.74 7.67 15.32
N ALA A 74 -6.54 7.19 14.35
CA ALA A 74 -7.77 7.87 13.96
C ALA A 74 -8.78 7.83 15.12
N VAL A 75 -9.21 9.01 15.60
CA VAL A 75 -10.06 9.18 16.79
C VAL A 75 -11.33 8.32 16.76
N ASP A 76 -11.91 8.15 15.58
CA ASP A 76 -13.18 7.45 15.39
C ASP A 76 -13.05 6.12 14.63
N ASP A 77 -11.81 5.67 14.37
CA ASP A 77 -11.51 4.43 13.63
C ASP A 77 -12.17 4.33 12.24
N HIS A 78 -12.49 5.48 11.63
CA HIS A 78 -13.17 5.54 10.33
C HIS A 78 -12.39 4.85 9.20
N GLN A 79 -11.06 4.84 9.26
CA GLN A 79 -10.24 4.20 8.24
C GLN A 79 -10.39 2.66 8.25
N THR A 80 -10.63 2.04 9.40
CA THR A 80 -10.88 0.59 9.47
C THR A 80 -12.21 0.27 8.81
N ARG A 81 -13.27 1.01 9.12
CA ARG A 81 -14.59 0.84 8.49
C ARG A 81 -14.56 1.06 6.97
N ASN A 82 -13.80 2.04 6.54
CA ASN A 82 -13.53 2.28 5.13
C ASN A 82 -12.90 1.04 4.46
N ALA A 83 -11.85 0.47 5.07
CA ALA A 83 -11.18 -0.71 4.54
C ALA A 83 -12.09 -1.95 4.50
N GLU A 84 -12.90 -2.16 5.54
CA GLU A 84 -13.86 -3.26 5.64
C GLU A 84 -14.82 -3.32 4.44
N TYR A 85 -15.16 -2.17 3.84
CA TYR A 85 -16.02 -2.12 2.65
C TYR A 85 -15.38 -2.80 1.43
N LEU A 86 -14.08 -2.56 1.17
CA LEU A 86 -13.38 -3.21 0.06
C LEU A 86 -13.05 -4.66 0.39
N VAL A 87 -12.74 -4.97 1.65
CA VAL A 87 -12.51 -6.36 2.11
C VAL A 87 -13.77 -7.20 1.91
N GLY A 88 -14.94 -6.67 2.28
CA GLY A 88 -16.22 -7.36 2.08
C GLY A 88 -16.62 -7.56 0.62
N ALA A 89 -15.93 -6.89 -0.32
CA ALA A 89 -16.09 -7.04 -1.76
C ALA A 89 -14.94 -7.86 -2.40
N ASP A 90 -14.10 -8.52 -1.59
CA ASP A 90 -12.90 -9.25 -2.02
C ASP A 90 -11.91 -8.40 -2.84
N ALA A 91 -11.94 -7.07 -2.68
CA ALA A 91 -11.10 -6.11 -3.41
C ALA A 91 -9.86 -5.66 -2.62
N ALA A 92 -9.78 -6.00 -1.32
CA ALA A 92 -8.65 -5.62 -0.48
C ALA A 92 -8.37 -6.59 0.67
N VAL A 93 -7.13 -6.60 1.14
CA VAL A 93 -6.71 -7.22 2.40
C VAL A 93 -6.47 -6.13 3.44
N LEU A 94 -7.10 -6.25 4.61
CA LEU A 94 -6.92 -5.32 5.72
C LEU A 94 -5.84 -5.81 6.69
N LEU A 95 -4.82 -4.99 6.92
CA LEU A 95 -3.76 -5.21 7.92
C LEU A 95 -3.74 -4.10 8.97
N LYS A 96 -3.54 -4.50 10.23
CA LYS A 96 -3.41 -3.56 11.35
C LYS A 96 -2.01 -2.96 11.39
N GLN A 97 -1.92 -1.66 11.69
CA GLN A 97 -0.65 -1.01 12.01
C GLN A 97 -0.22 -1.34 13.45
N ASP A 98 0.55 -2.41 13.61
CA ASP A 98 1.18 -2.82 14.86
C ASP A 98 2.54 -3.52 14.58
N ASP A 99 3.18 -4.03 15.63
CA ASP A 99 4.50 -4.68 15.55
C ASP A 99 4.51 -5.94 14.67
N THR A 100 3.34 -6.47 14.30
CA THR A 100 3.21 -7.64 13.43
C THR A 100 3.06 -7.29 11.95
N LEU A 101 2.91 -6.00 11.61
CA LEU A 101 2.60 -5.53 10.25
C LEU A 101 3.57 -6.07 9.21
N ALA A 102 4.88 -6.00 9.47
CA ALA A 102 5.89 -6.43 8.50
C ALA A 102 5.76 -7.93 8.16
N ALA A 103 5.62 -8.78 9.19
CA ALA A 103 5.46 -10.22 9.01
C ALA A 103 4.16 -10.57 8.29
N ARG A 104 3.05 -9.90 8.64
CA ARG A 104 1.76 -10.11 7.98
C ARG A 104 1.76 -9.64 6.53
N LEU A 105 2.35 -8.48 6.25
CA LEU A 105 2.46 -7.96 4.89
C LEU A 105 3.28 -8.91 4.03
N GLN A 106 4.40 -9.43 4.52
CA GLN A 106 5.19 -10.44 3.82
C GLN A 106 4.34 -11.66 3.44
N GLN A 107 3.58 -12.23 4.40
CA GLN A 107 2.72 -13.38 4.14
C GLN A 107 1.67 -13.08 3.07
N VAL A 108 0.99 -11.93 3.18
CA VAL A 108 -0.03 -11.51 2.22
C VAL A 108 0.57 -11.36 0.81
N LEU A 109 1.69 -10.67 0.68
CA LEU A 109 2.35 -10.49 -0.61
C LEU A 109 2.82 -11.83 -1.21
N GLN A 110 3.33 -12.76 -0.39
CA GLN A 110 3.67 -14.10 -0.85
C GLN A 110 2.47 -14.88 -1.39
N THR A 111 1.32 -14.79 -0.71
CA THR A 111 0.08 -15.41 -1.18
C THR A 111 -0.38 -14.82 -2.50
N LEU A 112 -0.42 -13.49 -2.62
CA LEU A 112 -0.86 -12.80 -3.83
C LEU A 112 0.09 -13.06 -5.02
N LEU A 113 1.41 -13.12 -4.78
CA LEU A 113 2.38 -13.43 -5.83
C LEU A 113 2.30 -14.87 -6.35
N ALA A 114 1.69 -15.78 -5.58
CA ALA A 114 1.51 -17.17 -5.99
C ALA A 114 0.30 -17.36 -6.93
N ASP A 115 -0.65 -16.42 -6.95
CA ASP A 115 -1.85 -16.42 -7.80
C ASP A 115 -2.16 -14.97 -8.28
N PRO A 116 -1.36 -14.44 -9.23
CA PRO A 116 -1.41 -13.04 -9.65
C PRO A 116 -2.57 -12.71 -10.60
#